data_AF-A0AAV4FWA7-F1
#
_entry.id   AF-A0AAV4FWA7-F1
#
_cell.length_a   1.000
_cell.length_b   1.000
_cell.length_c   1.000
_cell.angle_alpha   90.00
_cell.angle_beta   90.00
_cell.angle_gamma   90.00
#
_symmetry.space_group_name_H-M   'P 1'
#
loop_
_entity.id
_entity.type
_entity.pdbx_description
1 polymer ?
#
loop_
_entity_poly.entity_id
_entity_poly.type
_entity_poly.pdbx_seq_one_letter_code
_entity_poly.pdbx_strand_id
1 'polypeptide(L)'
;MVRTGLTAFGGFGHYYSKASLSCYQIRGGKRLYAGSLNTSQSGRPCWMWQNPGPMGNNYINGEYPFDFNNVQAAKNYCRSFPSDKHNNIWCYNANYNKGGDSARWDDCAVPRCQDIY
;
A
#
# COMPACT_ATOMS: atom_id res chain seq x y z
N MET A 1 -24.03 49.00 7.78
CA MET A 1 -24.30 47.56 7.58
C MET A 1 -23.41 47.06 6.46
N VAL A 2 -22.26 46.47 6.78
CA VAL A 2 -21.51 45.64 5.83
C VAL A 2 -20.92 44.49 6.64
N ARG A 3 -21.45 43.28 6.42
CA ARG A 3 -20.85 42.02 6.86
C ARG A 3 -19.77 41.67 5.85
N THR A 4 -18.52 41.68 6.29
CA THR A 4 -17.37 41.11 5.56
C THR A 4 -16.52 40.47 6.64
N GLY A 5 -16.60 39.17 6.88
CA GLY A 5 -16.06 38.13 6.01
C GLY A 5 -14.82 37.59 6.73
N LEU A 6 -14.99 36.52 7.52
CA LEU A 6 -13.87 35.87 8.21
C LEU A 6 -12.85 35.41 7.16
N THR A 7 -11.67 36.02 7.16
CA THR A 7 -10.47 35.50 6.51
C THR A 7 -9.98 34.28 7.28
N ALA A 8 -10.30 33.08 6.78
CA ALA A 8 -9.68 31.85 7.23
C ALA A 8 -8.24 31.81 6.66
N PHE A 9 -7.26 31.93 7.56
CA PHE A 9 -5.85 31.72 7.27
C PHE A 9 -5.58 30.25 6.89
N GLY A 10 -4.84 30.06 5.79
CA GLY A 10 -3.81 29.03 5.60
C GLY A 10 -4.18 27.56 5.77
N GLY A 11 -4.13 26.80 4.68
CA GLY A 11 -4.11 25.33 4.77
C GLY A 11 -4.23 24.60 3.43
N PHE A 12 -3.27 24.80 2.53
CA PHE A 12 -3.03 23.80 1.47
C PHE A 12 -2.51 22.51 2.13
N GLY A 13 -3.33 21.45 2.20
CA GLY A 13 -2.84 20.09 2.49
C GLY A 13 -3.62 19.28 3.53
N HIS A 14 -4.80 18.77 3.18
CA HIS A 14 -5.51 17.77 4.01
C HIS A 14 -6.03 16.56 3.22
N TYR A 15 -5.50 16.29 2.03
CA TYR A 15 -5.92 15.12 1.25
C TYR A 15 -5.19 13.81 1.66
N TYR A 16 -4.12 13.91 2.45
CA TYR A 16 -3.16 12.85 2.77
C TYR A 16 -3.18 12.39 4.25
N SER A 17 -4.17 12.79 5.06
CA SER A 17 -4.26 12.42 6.48
C SER A 17 -5.03 11.11 6.75
N LYS A 18 -5.24 10.25 5.74
CA LYS A 18 -6.33 9.25 5.77
C LYS A 18 -5.95 7.80 5.48
N ALA A 19 -4.69 7.46 5.18
CA ALA A 19 -4.25 6.07 5.16
C ALA A 19 -3.97 5.59 6.59
N SER A 20 -4.50 4.42 6.96
CA SER A 20 -4.27 3.84 8.29
C SER A 20 -3.01 2.97 8.31
N LEU A 21 -2.38 2.90 9.48
CA LEU A 21 -1.22 2.05 9.75
C LEU A 21 -1.62 0.61 10.10
N SER A 22 -2.86 0.38 10.55
CA SER A 22 -3.36 -0.92 11.01
C SER A 22 -4.36 -1.56 10.06
N CYS A 23 -4.94 -0.80 9.12
CA CYS A 23 -6.01 -1.26 8.25
C CYS A 23 -5.99 -0.54 6.90
N TYR A 24 -6.65 -1.10 5.89
CA TYR A 24 -6.76 -0.46 4.59
C TYR A 24 -8.12 0.21 4.37
N GLN A 25 -8.10 1.30 3.61
CA GLN A 25 -9.31 2.00 3.15
C GLN A 25 -9.43 1.90 1.63
N ILE A 26 -10.65 1.95 1.09
CA ILE A 26 -10.89 2.03 -0.36
C ILE A 26 -11.27 3.47 -0.70
N ARG A 27 -10.50 4.13 -1.57
CA ARG A 27 -10.77 5.49 -2.09
C ARG A 27 -10.52 5.53 -3.60
N GLY A 28 -11.50 6.00 -4.38
CA GLY A 28 -11.35 6.10 -5.83
C GLY A 28 -10.95 4.78 -6.50
N GLY A 29 -11.45 3.65 -6.00
CA GLY A 29 -11.08 2.30 -6.47
C GLY A 29 -9.71 1.78 -6.01
N LYS A 30 -8.92 2.59 -5.31
CA LYS A 30 -7.59 2.23 -4.80
C LYS A 30 -7.68 1.81 -3.33
N ARG A 31 -6.89 0.81 -2.93
CA ARG A 31 -6.74 0.38 -1.54
C ARG A 31 -5.52 1.06 -0.93
N LEU A 32 -5.76 1.89 0.08
CA LEU A 32 -4.75 2.70 0.75
C LEU A 32 -4.41 2.07 2.10
N TYR A 33 -3.14 1.68 2.24
CA TYR A 33 -2.56 1.16 3.48
C TYR A 33 -1.16 1.73 3.64
N ALA A 34 -0.91 2.40 4.76
CA ALA A 34 0.36 3.07 5.06
C ALA A 34 1.19 2.35 6.13
N GLY A 35 0.72 1.20 6.62
CA GLY A 35 1.44 0.46 7.65
C GLY A 35 2.73 -0.19 7.15
N SER A 36 3.46 -0.78 8.10
CA SER A 36 4.79 -1.36 7.91
C SER A 36 4.81 -2.88 7.96
N LEU A 37 3.64 -3.54 7.87
CA LEU A 37 3.58 -5.00 7.80
C LEU A 37 4.39 -5.50 6.60
N ASN A 38 5.31 -6.42 6.82
CA ASN A 38 6.23 -6.96 5.81
C ASN A 38 6.25 -8.50 5.80
N THR A 39 5.18 -9.10 6.33
CA THR A 39 4.99 -10.55 6.40
C THR A 39 3.59 -10.85 5.90
N SER A 40 3.48 -11.84 5.02
CA SER A 40 2.19 -12.28 4.47
C SER A 40 1.35 -13.03 5.51
N GLN A 41 0.08 -13.26 5.20
CA GLN A 41 -0.81 -14.08 6.02
C GLN A 41 -0.30 -15.51 6.20
N SER A 42 0.46 -16.04 5.23
CA SER A 42 1.06 -17.37 5.29
C SER A 42 2.42 -17.38 5.98
N GLY A 43 2.85 -16.27 6.58
CA GLY A 43 4.15 -16.15 7.26
C GLY A 43 5.34 -15.95 6.33
N ARG A 44 5.12 -15.59 5.05
CA ARG A 44 6.21 -15.38 4.09
C ARG A 44 6.78 -13.96 4.24
N PRO A 45 8.10 -13.79 4.23
CA PRO A 45 8.72 -12.48 4.23
C PRO A 45 8.45 -11.75 2.90
N CYS A 46 8.11 -10.47 2.99
CA CYS A 46 7.86 -9.64 1.82
C CYS A 46 9.17 -9.17 1.16
N TRP A 47 9.18 -9.17 -0.17
CA TRP A 47 10.26 -8.70 -1.01
C TRP A 47 10.24 -7.18 -1.18
N MET A 48 11.40 -6.59 -1.46
CA MET A 48 11.53 -5.15 -1.69
C MET A 48 10.92 -4.75 -3.03
N TRP A 49 9.96 -3.81 -3.02
CA TRP A 49 9.29 -3.34 -4.25
C TRP A 49 10.23 -2.67 -5.24
N GLN A 50 11.35 -2.13 -4.79
CA GLN A 50 12.36 -1.53 -5.65
C GLN A 50 13.24 -2.55 -6.38
N ASN A 51 13.27 -3.78 -5.88
CA ASN A 51 14.16 -4.79 -6.41
C ASN A 51 13.37 -5.65 -7.41
N PRO A 52 13.76 -5.69 -8.70
CA PRO A 52 13.07 -6.50 -9.71
C PRO A 52 13.04 -7.99 -9.35
N GLY A 53 14.08 -8.47 -8.67
CA GLY A 53 14.20 -9.85 -8.22
C GLY A 53 14.08 -10.89 -9.34
N PRO A 54 14.05 -12.18 -8.98
CA PRO A 54 13.87 -13.28 -9.94
C PRO A 54 12.45 -13.33 -10.53
N MET A 55 11.52 -12.64 -9.90
CA MET A 55 10.11 -12.60 -10.29
C MET A 55 9.79 -11.50 -11.29
N GLY A 56 10.71 -10.61 -11.67
CA GLY A 56 10.43 -9.52 -12.60
C GLY A 56 9.32 -8.61 -12.08
N ASN A 57 9.62 -7.79 -11.07
CA ASN A 57 8.68 -6.83 -10.52
C ASN A 57 8.37 -5.72 -11.54
N ASN A 58 7.18 -5.79 -12.14
CA ASN A 58 6.71 -4.82 -13.14
C ASN A 58 6.34 -3.46 -12.52
N TYR A 59 6.27 -3.37 -11.20
CA TYR A 59 5.80 -2.18 -10.53
C TYR A 59 6.83 -1.09 -10.41
N ILE A 60 8.13 -1.38 -10.58
CA ILE A 60 9.26 -0.45 -10.34
C ILE A 60 9.06 0.93 -11.00
N ASN A 61 8.45 0.98 -12.19
CA ASN A 61 8.17 2.21 -12.94
C ASN A 61 6.68 2.59 -12.99
N GLY A 62 5.83 1.92 -12.21
CA GLY A 62 4.38 2.07 -12.24
C GLY A 62 3.84 3.23 -11.40
N GLU A 63 2.58 3.58 -11.62
CA GLU A 63 1.85 4.48 -10.74
C GLU A 63 1.51 3.76 -9.43
N TYR A 64 2.13 4.23 -8.35
CA TYR A 64 1.89 3.72 -7.01
C TYR A 64 0.66 4.38 -6.39
N PRO A 65 -0.34 3.62 -5.93
CA PRO A 65 -1.49 4.19 -5.23
C PRO A 65 -1.16 4.54 -3.78
N PHE A 66 0.12 4.51 -3.37
CA PHE A 66 0.55 4.84 -2.03
C PHE A 66 0.67 6.34 -1.84
N ASP A 67 0.43 6.82 -0.63
CA ASP A 67 0.60 8.23 -0.22
C ASP A 67 1.95 8.85 -0.60
N PHE A 68 2.96 8.03 -0.89
CA PHE A 68 4.32 8.47 -1.10
C PHE A 68 4.70 8.75 -2.56
N ASN A 69 3.82 8.46 -3.54
CA ASN A 69 4.09 8.58 -4.99
C ASN A 69 5.39 7.89 -5.46
N ASN A 70 6.03 7.07 -4.61
CA ASN A 70 7.38 6.56 -4.80
C ASN A 70 7.51 5.17 -4.19
N VAL A 71 8.06 4.25 -4.98
CA VAL A 71 8.39 2.88 -4.61
C VAL A 71 9.36 2.76 -3.44
N GLN A 72 10.27 3.73 -3.28
CA GLN A 72 11.25 3.77 -2.20
C GLN A 72 10.55 3.75 -0.83
N ALA A 73 9.44 4.48 -0.71
CA ALA A 73 8.70 4.55 0.54
C ALA A 73 7.89 3.27 0.83
N ALA A 74 7.58 2.48 -0.20
CA ALA A 74 6.93 1.19 -0.03
C ALA A 74 7.87 0.14 0.59
N LYS A 75 9.20 0.31 0.46
CA LYS A 75 10.23 -0.61 0.97
C LYS A 75 9.90 -2.07 0.62
N ASN A 76 9.63 -2.91 1.61
CA ASN A 76 9.13 -4.27 1.47
C ASN A 76 7.78 -4.47 2.21
N TYR A 77 7.01 -3.40 2.40
CA TYR A 77 5.76 -3.47 3.14
C TYR A 77 4.62 -3.97 2.26
N CYS A 78 3.59 -4.56 2.86
CA CYS A 78 2.40 -4.99 2.15
C CYS A 78 1.68 -3.80 1.52
N ARG A 79 1.24 -3.92 0.27
CA ARG A 79 0.71 -2.82 -0.54
C ARG A 79 -0.35 -3.33 -1.52
N SER A 80 -1.08 -2.45 -2.17
CA SER A 80 -2.01 -2.81 -3.25
C SER A 80 -1.69 -1.96 -4.47
N PHE A 81 -1.76 -2.53 -5.67
CA PHE A 81 -1.47 -1.82 -6.91
C PHE A 81 -2.72 -1.74 -7.79
N PRO A 82 -2.88 -0.68 -8.60
CA PRO A 82 -4.12 -0.38 -9.31
C PRO A 82 -4.32 -1.28 -10.53
N SER A 83 -3.24 -1.82 -11.11
CA SER A 83 -3.30 -2.68 -12.29
C SER A 83 -3.59 -4.15 -11.97
N ASP A 84 -3.72 -4.49 -10.68
CA ASP A 84 -3.86 -5.86 -10.26
C ASP A 84 -5.32 -6.25 -10.06
N LYS A 85 -5.65 -7.46 -10.54
CA LYS A 85 -6.88 -8.20 -10.18
C LYS A 85 -6.92 -8.60 -8.69
N HIS A 86 -6.01 -8.05 -7.87
CA HIS A 86 -5.87 -8.36 -6.46
C HIS A 86 -6.84 -7.53 -5.63
N ASN A 87 -7.72 -8.23 -4.92
CA ASN A 87 -8.71 -7.61 -4.06
C ASN A 87 -8.20 -7.30 -2.64
N ASN A 88 -6.96 -7.67 -2.33
CA ASN A 88 -6.37 -7.57 -1.01
C ASN A 88 -5.09 -6.70 -1.02
N ILE A 89 -4.62 -6.37 0.19
CA ILE A 89 -3.26 -5.85 0.39
C ILE A 89 -2.31 -7.06 0.31
N TRP A 90 -1.26 -6.96 -0.49
CA TRP A 90 -0.39 -8.10 -0.82
C TRP A 90 1.08 -7.69 -0.87
N CYS A 91 1.98 -8.66 -0.96
CA CYS A 91 3.37 -8.42 -1.25
C CYS A 91 3.99 -9.53 -2.09
N TYR A 92 5.12 -9.22 -2.73
CA TYR A 92 5.94 -10.25 -3.36
C TYR A 92 6.61 -11.13 -2.32
N ASN A 93 6.70 -12.43 -2.59
CA ASN A 93 7.30 -13.40 -1.67
C ASN A 93 8.83 -13.41 -1.81
N ALA A 94 9.56 -13.04 -0.76
CA ALA A 94 11.01 -13.03 -0.81
C ALA A 94 11.67 -14.43 -0.90
N ASN A 95 10.89 -15.48 -0.64
CA ASN A 95 11.30 -16.87 -0.77
C ASN A 95 10.95 -17.48 -2.13
N TYR A 96 10.41 -16.71 -3.09
CA TYR A 96 10.14 -17.22 -4.43
C TYR A 96 11.39 -17.86 -5.05
N ASN A 97 11.26 -19.09 -5.53
CA ASN A 97 12.33 -19.96 -6.04
C ASN A 97 13.41 -20.34 -5.01
N LYS A 98 13.14 -20.16 -3.72
CA LYS A 98 14.00 -20.60 -2.61
C LYS A 98 13.26 -21.64 -1.78
N GLY A 99 13.96 -22.67 -1.32
CA GLY A 99 13.39 -23.66 -0.39
C GLY A 99 12.13 -24.38 -0.91
N GLY A 100 11.92 -24.44 -2.22
CA GLY A 100 10.73 -25.05 -2.84
C GLY A 100 9.50 -24.13 -2.94
N ASP A 101 9.57 -22.89 -2.48
CA ASP A 101 8.42 -21.98 -2.55
C ASP A 101 8.24 -21.40 -3.96
N SER A 102 7.08 -21.68 -4.54
CA SER A 102 6.72 -21.28 -5.90
C SER A 102 5.69 -20.13 -5.93
N ALA A 103 5.23 -19.67 -4.76
CA ALA A 103 4.32 -18.53 -4.68
C ALA A 103 5.09 -17.24 -5.02
N ARG A 104 4.73 -16.58 -6.12
CA ARG A 104 5.36 -15.32 -6.56
C ARG A 104 5.00 -14.16 -5.63
N TRP A 105 3.78 -14.16 -5.13
CA TRP A 105 3.21 -13.17 -4.23
C TRP A 105 2.32 -13.86 -3.20
N ASP A 106 1.97 -13.14 -2.14
CA ASP A 106 1.05 -13.61 -1.11
C ASP A 106 0.27 -12.42 -0.53
N ASP A 107 -0.93 -12.70 -0.03
CA ASP A 107 -1.78 -11.69 0.59
C ASP A 107 -1.30 -11.42 2.01
N CYS A 108 -1.51 -10.19 2.48
CA CYS A 108 -1.20 -9.80 3.85
C CYS A 108 -2.48 -9.72 4.68
N ALA A 109 -2.37 -10.10 5.95
CA ALA A 109 -3.47 -10.05 6.91
C ALA A 109 -3.74 -8.61 7.40
N VAL A 110 -4.11 -7.73 6.47
CA VAL A 110 -4.50 -6.34 6.76
C VAL A 110 -6.01 -6.23 6.62
N PRO A 111 -6.75 -6.00 7.72
CA PRO A 111 -8.20 -5.86 7.66
C PRO A 111 -8.60 -4.54 6.97
N ARG A 112 -9.83 -4.50 6.44
CA ARG A 112 -10.44 -3.24 6.02
C ARG A 112 -10.79 -2.45 7.27
N CYS A 113 -10.59 -1.13 7.26
CA CYS A 113 -10.94 -0.30 8.42
C CYS A 113 -12.43 -0.34 8.80
N GLN A 114 -13.28 -0.80 7.88
CA GLN A 114 -14.72 -0.97 8.08
C GLN A 114 -15.11 -2.34 8.67
N ASP A 115 -14.14 -3.22 8.93
CA ASP A 115 -14.40 -4.57 9.44
C ASP A 115 -13.80 -4.74 10.85
N ILE A 116 -13.35 -3.64 11.48
CA ILE A 116 -12.62 -3.64 12.78
C ILE A 116 -13.57 -3.33 13.96
N TYR A 117 -14.89 -3.39 13.74
CA TYR A 117 -15.91 -3.08 14.73
C TYR A 117 -16.97 -4.17 14.83
#